data_AF-A0A6M0JVP9-F1
#
_entry.id   AF-A0A6M0JVP9-F1
#
_cell.length_a   1.000
_cell.length_b   1.000
_cell.length_c   1.000
_cell.angle_alpha   90.00
_cell.angle_beta   90.00
_cell.angle_gamma   90.00
#
_symmetry.space_group_name_H-M   'P 1'
#
loop_
_entity.id
_entity.type
_entity.pdbx_description
1 polymer ?
#
loop_
_entity_poly.entity_id
_entity_poly.type
_entity_poly.pdbx_seq_one_letter_code
_entity_poly.pdbx_strand_id
1 'polypeptide(L)'
;MAFMTRLSRLMRADLHAMLDRLEAPDLVLAQAVREMEQTLERDRRALARQERERARLGDQKAALESTLRQTAEALEDCLAAGQEDLARPVVRRRLETERRVGQLQQRLRELEVDCEARRQRLAEQESRLADLRARAALYQEMVEPEEEVYRETWPASSDAVRDADVEVALLQAKRQRGAAS
;
A
#
# COMPACT_ATOMS: atom_id res chain seq x y z
N MET A 1 5.77 6.86 10.67
CA MET A 1 5.44 5.48 10.25
C MET A 1 4.88 4.56 11.36
N ALA A 2 4.69 5.00 12.62
CA ALA A 2 4.27 4.10 13.72
C ALA A 2 2.84 4.31 14.27
N PHE A 3 2.18 5.43 13.94
CA PHE A 3 0.85 5.76 14.47
C PHE A 3 -0.25 4.94 13.78
N MET A 4 -0.20 4.79 12.46
CA MET A 4 -1.25 4.13 11.67
C MET A 4 -1.23 2.60 11.75
N THR A 5 -0.06 1.98 11.90
CA THR A 5 0.08 0.54 12.17
C THR A 5 -0.44 0.16 13.56
N ARG A 6 -0.35 1.08 14.54
CA ARG A 6 -1.01 0.93 15.84
C ARG A 6 -2.52 1.12 15.74
N LEU A 7 -2.98 2.13 15.02
CA LEU A 7 -4.41 2.38 14.80
C LEU A 7 -5.09 1.16 14.15
N SER A 8 -4.52 0.62 13.07
CA SER A 8 -4.99 -0.60 12.38
C SER A 8 -5.03 -1.84 13.29
N ARG A 9 -4.06 -2.02 14.20
CA ARG A 9 -4.09 -3.13 15.20
C ARG A 9 -5.13 -2.91 16.30
N LEU A 10 -5.48 -1.66 16.61
CA LEU A 10 -6.45 -1.30 17.64
C LEU A 10 -7.91 -1.30 17.13
N MET A 11 -8.12 -1.27 15.80
CA MET A 11 -9.44 -1.22 15.14
C MET A 11 -10.31 -2.48 15.29
N ARG A 12 -9.86 -3.54 15.96
CA ARG A 12 -10.64 -4.77 16.11
C ARG A 12 -11.73 -4.69 17.18
N ALA A 13 -11.67 -3.70 18.09
CA ALA A 13 -12.64 -3.56 19.20
C ALA A 13 -13.10 -2.12 19.48
N ASP A 14 -12.25 -1.08 19.28
CA ASP A 14 -12.52 0.28 19.80
C ASP A 14 -12.81 1.35 18.72
N LEU A 15 -13.15 0.96 17.49
CA LEU A 15 -13.35 1.92 16.40
C LEU A 15 -14.46 2.93 16.71
N HIS A 16 -15.63 2.48 17.21
CA HIS A 16 -16.72 3.38 17.59
C HIS A 16 -16.30 4.38 18.68
N ALA A 17 -15.72 3.90 19.79
CA ALA A 17 -15.34 4.76 20.92
C ALA A 17 -14.21 5.76 20.61
N MET A 18 -13.36 5.48 19.60
CA MET A 18 -12.32 6.41 19.15
C MET A 18 -12.79 7.35 18.04
N LEU A 19 -13.67 6.92 17.13
CA LEU A 19 -14.25 7.79 16.11
C LEU A 19 -15.18 8.84 16.75
N ASP A 20 -15.92 8.48 17.81
CA ASP A 20 -16.77 9.42 18.58
C ASP A 20 -15.97 10.56 19.24
N ARG A 21 -14.64 10.41 19.37
CA ARG A 21 -13.74 11.41 19.98
C ARG A 21 -12.99 12.26 18.95
N LEU A 22 -13.17 12.00 17.66
CA LEU A 22 -12.49 12.71 16.58
C LEU A 22 -13.46 13.68 15.92
N GLU A 23 -13.04 14.93 15.69
CA GLU A 23 -13.87 15.97 15.05
C GLU A 23 -14.21 15.67 13.57
N ALA A 24 -13.48 14.75 12.91
CA ALA A 24 -13.74 14.33 11.52
C ALA A 24 -13.27 12.87 11.26
N PRO A 25 -14.02 11.85 11.72
CA PRO A 25 -13.63 10.44 11.63
C PRO A 25 -13.48 9.94 10.17
N ASP A 26 -14.32 10.42 9.26
CA ASP A 26 -14.33 10.00 7.85
C ASP A 26 -13.06 10.39 7.09
N LEU A 27 -12.57 11.61 7.33
CA LEU A 27 -11.36 12.13 6.68
C LEU A 27 -10.12 11.35 7.13
N VAL A 28 -10.03 11.02 8.41
CA VAL A 28 -8.92 10.23 8.97
C VAL A 28 -8.93 8.81 8.41
N LEU A 29 -10.12 8.20 8.30
CA LEU A 29 -10.27 6.86 7.74
C LEU A 29 -9.94 6.82 6.25
N ALA A 30 -10.43 7.78 5.47
CA ALA A 30 -10.12 7.91 4.04
C ALA A 30 -8.61 8.14 3.80
N GLN A 31 -7.97 8.97 4.62
CA GLN A 31 -6.53 9.17 4.56
C GLN A 31 -5.78 7.88 4.92
N ALA A 32 -6.19 7.15 5.96
CA ALA A 32 -5.55 5.89 6.35
C ALA A 32 -5.66 4.82 5.26
N VAL A 33 -6.82 4.68 4.62
CA VAL A 33 -7.04 3.79 3.47
C VAL A 33 -6.08 4.16 2.33
N ARG A 34 -5.99 5.45 1.99
CA ARG A 34 -5.09 5.94 0.94
C ARG A 34 -3.61 5.68 1.24
N GLU A 35 -3.18 5.88 2.49
CA GLU A 35 -1.80 5.59 2.91
C GLU A 35 -1.47 4.08 2.84
N MET A 36 -2.43 3.23 3.23
CA MET A 36 -2.30 1.78 3.13
C MET A 36 -2.24 1.31 1.67
N GLU A 37 -3.09 1.84 0.79
CA GLU A 37 -3.06 1.57 -0.66
C GLU A 37 -1.71 1.94 -1.28
N GLN A 38 -1.17 3.12 -0.96
CA GLN A 38 0.14 3.53 -1.44
C GLN A 38 1.26 2.61 -0.94
N THR A 39 1.15 2.15 0.30
CA THR A 39 2.13 1.21 0.88
C THR A 39 2.06 -0.14 0.19
N LEU A 40 0.85 -0.69 0.00
CA LEU A 40 0.61 -1.91 -0.77
C LEU A 40 1.18 -1.84 -2.18
N GLU A 41 0.95 -0.73 -2.89
CA GLU A 41 1.46 -0.55 -4.25
C GLU A 41 3.00 -0.50 -4.28
N ARG A 42 3.63 0.15 -3.29
CA ARG A 42 5.10 0.14 -3.14
C ARG A 42 5.62 -1.28 -2.87
N ASP A 43 4.96 -2.02 -2.00
CA ASP A 43 5.35 -3.37 -1.61
C ASP A 43 5.16 -4.36 -2.76
N ARG A 44 4.07 -4.27 -3.52
CA ARG A 44 3.84 -5.04 -4.76
C ARG A 44 4.94 -4.79 -5.79
N ARG A 45 5.31 -3.53 -6.02
CA ARG A 45 6.43 -3.19 -6.92
C ARG A 45 7.76 -3.74 -6.43
N ALA A 46 8.00 -3.72 -5.12
CA ALA A 46 9.20 -4.29 -4.53
C ALA A 46 9.27 -5.81 -4.74
N LEU A 47 8.16 -6.51 -4.48
CA LEU A 47 8.04 -7.95 -4.74
C LEU A 47 8.29 -8.27 -6.22
N ALA A 48 7.64 -7.56 -7.15
CA ALA A 48 7.83 -7.76 -8.58
C ALA A 48 9.30 -7.57 -9.02
N ARG A 49 10.03 -6.64 -8.41
CA ARG A 49 11.48 -6.49 -8.66
C ARG A 49 12.27 -7.69 -8.15
N GLN A 50 11.98 -8.18 -6.95
CA GLN A 50 12.65 -9.36 -6.38
C GLN A 50 12.37 -10.62 -7.20
N GLU A 51 11.14 -10.80 -7.70
CA GLU A 51 10.77 -11.92 -8.56
C GLU A 51 11.54 -11.90 -9.88
N ARG A 52 11.72 -10.71 -10.49
CA ARG A 52 12.56 -10.54 -11.70
C ARG A 52 14.03 -10.84 -11.44
N GLU A 53 14.57 -10.39 -10.29
CA GLU A 53 15.93 -10.73 -9.89
C GLU A 53 16.09 -12.25 -9.72
N ARG A 54 15.13 -12.89 -9.05
CA ARG A 54 15.10 -14.36 -8.88
C ARG A 54 15.07 -15.07 -10.22
N ALA A 55 14.21 -14.64 -11.15
CA ALA A 55 14.15 -15.22 -12.50
C ALA A 55 15.49 -15.10 -13.23
N ARG A 56 16.11 -13.90 -13.22
CA ARG A 56 17.43 -13.66 -13.83
C ARG A 56 18.52 -14.55 -13.24
N LEU A 57 18.54 -14.73 -11.91
CA LEU A 57 19.49 -15.62 -11.24
C LEU A 57 19.22 -17.09 -11.60
N GLY A 58 17.95 -17.46 -11.79
CA GLY A 58 17.53 -18.77 -12.30
C GLY A 58 18.08 -19.05 -13.70
N ASP A 59 17.93 -18.10 -14.62
CA ASP A 59 18.47 -18.20 -15.98
C ASP A 59 19.99 -18.30 -15.98
N GLN A 60 20.67 -17.50 -15.14
CA GLN A 60 22.12 -17.57 -14.97
C GLN A 60 22.58 -18.94 -14.46
N LYS A 61 21.87 -19.49 -13.47
CA LYS A 61 22.14 -20.84 -12.96
C LYS A 61 21.97 -21.89 -14.07
N ALA A 62 20.88 -21.83 -14.84
CA ALA A 62 20.61 -22.76 -15.94
C ALA A 62 21.71 -22.71 -17.02
N ALA A 63 22.22 -21.52 -17.34
CA ALA A 63 23.34 -21.37 -18.28
C ALA A 63 24.63 -22.02 -17.76
N LEU A 64 24.94 -21.87 -16.46
CA LEU A 64 26.09 -22.52 -15.84
C LEU A 64 25.92 -24.04 -15.76
N GLU A 65 24.72 -24.54 -15.49
CA GLU A 65 24.40 -25.98 -15.52
C GLU A 65 24.56 -26.55 -16.93
N SER A 66 24.19 -25.80 -17.97
CA SER A 66 24.45 -26.21 -19.35
C SER A 66 25.94 -26.27 -19.65
N THR A 67 26.71 -25.28 -19.18
CA THR A 67 28.18 -25.28 -19.32
C THR A 67 28.80 -26.47 -18.59
N LEU A 68 28.29 -26.81 -17.40
CA LEU A 68 28.75 -27.97 -16.64
C LEU A 68 28.57 -29.28 -17.42
N ARG A 69 27.41 -29.47 -18.07
CA ARG A 69 27.17 -30.64 -18.92
C ARG A 69 28.19 -30.75 -20.06
N GLN A 70 28.43 -29.66 -20.77
CA GLN A 70 29.44 -29.62 -21.84
C GLN A 70 30.85 -29.91 -21.32
N THR A 71 31.22 -29.37 -20.16
CA THR A 71 32.53 -29.66 -19.56
C THR A 71 32.65 -31.09 -19.03
N ALA A 72 31.53 -31.73 -18.68
CA ALA A 72 31.53 -33.13 -18.27
C ALA A 72 31.77 -34.05 -19.47
N GLU A 73 31.11 -33.80 -20.60
CA GLU A 73 31.36 -34.50 -21.87
C GLU A 73 32.83 -34.35 -22.31
N ALA A 74 33.35 -33.12 -22.34
CA ALA A 74 34.74 -32.87 -22.71
C ALA A 74 35.76 -33.52 -21.76
N LEU A 75 35.40 -33.66 -20.47
CA LEU A 75 36.23 -34.36 -19.50
C LEU A 75 36.25 -35.88 -19.77
N GLU A 76 35.09 -36.47 -20.09
CA GLU A 76 35.01 -37.88 -20.46
C GLU A 76 35.86 -38.18 -21.70
N ASP A 77 35.83 -37.33 -22.72
CA ASP A 77 36.67 -37.45 -23.91
C ASP A 77 38.17 -37.38 -23.58
N CYS A 78 38.58 -36.44 -22.74
CA CYS A 78 39.98 -36.28 -22.31
C CYS A 78 40.48 -37.50 -21.52
N LEU A 79 39.63 -38.07 -20.65
CA LEU A 79 39.94 -39.27 -19.89
C LEU A 79 39.99 -40.51 -20.79
N ALA A 80 39.07 -40.64 -21.74
CA ALA A 80 39.06 -41.72 -22.72
C ALA A 80 40.30 -41.68 -23.62
N ALA A 81 40.80 -40.49 -23.96
CA ALA A 81 42.03 -40.29 -24.71
C ALA A 81 43.32 -40.46 -23.87
N GLY A 82 43.21 -40.71 -22.55
CA GLY A 82 44.36 -40.83 -21.65
C GLY A 82 45.14 -39.52 -21.44
N GLN A 83 44.56 -38.37 -21.77
CA GLN A 83 45.19 -37.06 -21.69
C GLN A 83 44.95 -36.40 -20.33
N GLU A 84 45.54 -36.96 -19.28
CA GLU A 84 45.35 -36.48 -17.90
C GLU A 84 45.77 -35.02 -17.70
N ASP A 85 46.81 -34.56 -18.40
CA ASP A 85 47.29 -33.17 -18.32
C ASP A 85 46.25 -32.16 -18.81
N LEU A 86 45.40 -32.56 -19.77
CA LEU A 86 44.28 -31.77 -20.25
C LEU A 86 43.01 -31.98 -19.41
N ALA A 87 42.84 -33.15 -18.79
CA ALA A 87 41.72 -33.43 -17.89
C ALA A 87 41.79 -32.59 -16.60
N ARG A 88 42.97 -32.42 -16.00
CA ARG A 88 43.16 -31.65 -14.74
C ARG A 88 42.59 -30.23 -14.77
N PRO A 89 42.89 -29.37 -15.77
CA PRO A 89 42.31 -28.03 -15.84
C PRO A 89 40.80 -28.05 -16.11
N VAL A 90 40.29 -29.03 -16.87
CA VAL A 90 38.84 -29.21 -17.09
C VAL A 90 38.13 -29.55 -15.79
N VAL A 91 38.66 -30.49 -14.99
CA VAL A 91 38.14 -30.83 -13.65
C VAL A 91 38.13 -29.60 -12.75
N ARG A 92 39.23 -28.83 -12.72
CA ARG A 92 39.29 -27.60 -11.91
C ARG A 92 38.17 -26.63 -12.28
N ARG A 93 38.00 -26.34 -13.58
CA ARG A 93 36.94 -25.45 -14.07
C ARG A 93 35.55 -25.99 -13.77
N ARG A 94 35.35 -27.32 -13.85
CA ARG A 94 34.09 -27.97 -13.48
C ARG A 94 33.76 -27.75 -12.01
N LEU A 95 34.70 -28.05 -11.11
CA LEU A 95 34.53 -27.87 -9.66
C LEU A 95 34.26 -26.40 -9.27
N GLU A 96 34.95 -25.45 -9.92
CA GLU A 96 34.69 -24.01 -9.72
C GLU A 96 33.26 -23.63 -10.16
N THR A 97 32.81 -24.16 -11.30
CA THR A 97 31.47 -23.90 -11.82
C THR A 97 30.39 -24.57 -10.97
N GLU A 98 30.60 -25.81 -10.50
CA GLU A 98 29.72 -26.52 -9.56
C GLU A 98 29.57 -25.73 -8.26
N ARG A 99 30.66 -25.24 -7.68
CA ARG A 99 30.62 -24.39 -6.47
C ARG A 99 29.79 -23.13 -6.70
N ARG A 100 29.96 -22.47 -7.85
CA ARG A 100 29.20 -21.27 -8.21
C ARG A 100 27.71 -21.57 -8.38
N VAL A 101 27.35 -22.69 -9.02
CA VAL A 101 25.96 -23.16 -9.14
C VAL A 101 25.36 -23.42 -7.75
N GLY A 102 26.10 -24.07 -6.85
CA GLY A 102 25.66 -24.31 -5.48
C GLY A 102 25.36 -23.01 -4.72
N GLN A 103 26.24 -22.00 -4.81
CA GLN A 103 26.03 -20.68 -4.21
C GLN A 103 24.79 -19.98 -4.79
N LEU A 104 24.61 -20.01 -6.12
CA LEU A 104 23.42 -19.44 -6.76
C LEU A 104 22.15 -20.17 -6.35
N GLN A 105 22.20 -21.49 -6.22
CA GLN A 105 21.05 -22.29 -5.79
C GLN A 105 20.65 -21.96 -4.35
N GLN A 106 21.61 -21.80 -3.44
CA GLN A 106 21.31 -21.38 -2.08
C GLN A 106 20.66 -19.99 -2.05
N ARG A 107 21.24 -19.02 -2.75
CA ARG A 107 20.68 -17.66 -2.83
C ARG A 107 19.29 -17.63 -3.47
N LEU A 108 19.03 -18.46 -4.48
CA LEU A 108 17.72 -18.59 -5.10
C LEU A 108 16.67 -19.12 -4.12
N ARG A 109 17.03 -20.13 -3.31
CA ARG A 109 16.14 -20.67 -2.26
C ARG A 109 15.81 -19.62 -1.20
N GLU A 110 16.82 -18.87 -0.74
CA GLU A 110 16.64 -17.77 0.21
C GLU A 110 15.70 -16.70 -0.36
N LEU A 111 15.93 -16.28 -1.61
CA LEU A 111 15.05 -15.32 -2.30
C LEU A 111 13.63 -15.84 -2.50
N GLU A 112 13.46 -17.14 -2.74
CA GLU A 112 12.14 -17.76 -2.90
C GLU A 112 11.34 -17.71 -1.61
N VAL A 113 11.94 -18.13 -0.49
CA VAL A 113 11.33 -18.03 0.85
C VAL A 113 10.96 -16.57 1.17
N ASP A 114 11.86 -15.63 0.89
CA ASP A 114 11.59 -14.21 1.11
C ASP A 114 10.44 -13.67 0.25
N CYS A 115 10.37 -14.08 -1.02
CA CYS A 115 9.29 -13.68 -1.93
C CYS A 115 7.95 -14.25 -1.45
N GLU A 116 7.91 -15.51 -1.03
CA GLU A 116 6.71 -16.15 -0.49
C GLU A 116 6.23 -15.46 0.80
N ALA A 117 7.14 -15.21 1.74
CA ALA A 117 6.80 -14.49 2.97
C ALA A 117 6.25 -13.07 2.67
N ARG A 118 6.82 -12.37 1.68
CA ARG A 118 6.32 -11.05 1.25
C ARG A 118 4.96 -11.13 0.57
N ARG A 119 4.72 -12.14 -0.27
CA ARG A 119 3.40 -12.39 -0.89
C ARG A 119 2.33 -12.63 0.17
N GLN A 120 2.63 -13.46 1.17
CA GLN A 120 1.70 -13.72 2.28
C GLN A 120 1.36 -12.44 3.05
N ARG A 121 2.38 -11.63 3.40
CA ARG A 121 2.17 -10.34 4.08
C ARG A 121 1.36 -9.36 3.24
N LEU A 122 1.60 -9.30 1.93
CA LEU A 122 0.80 -8.49 1.01
C LEU A 122 -0.66 -8.94 0.99
N ALA A 123 -0.92 -10.25 0.88
CA ALA A 123 -2.28 -10.79 0.91
C ALA A 123 -3.00 -10.47 2.24
N GLU A 124 -2.30 -10.57 3.38
CA GLU A 124 -2.85 -10.15 4.67
C GLU A 124 -3.18 -8.65 4.72
N GLN A 125 -2.29 -7.80 4.21
CA GLN A 125 -2.50 -6.36 4.17
C GLN A 125 -3.67 -5.98 3.24
N GLU A 126 -3.81 -6.68 2.11
CA GLU A 126 -4.93 -6.51 1.17
C GLU A 126 -6.26 -6.90 1.80
N SER A 127 -6.33 -8.05 2.49
CA SER A 127 -7.52 -8.46 3.24
C SER A 127 -7.87 -7.45 4.33
N ARG A 128 -6.89 -6.96 5.10
CA ARG A 128 -7.12 -5.92 6.12
C ARG A 128 -7.64 -4.61 5.52
N LEU A 129 -7.13 -4.22 4.35
CA LEU A 129 -7.62 -3.04 3.65
C LEU A 129 -9.06 -3.23 3.16
N ALA A 130 -9.39 -4.42 2.64
CA ALA A 130 -10.76 -4.75 2.24
C ALA A 130 -11.73 -4.68 3.43
N ASP A 131 -11.36 -5.22 4.58
CA ASP A 131 -12.15 -5.15 5.82
C ASP A 131 -12.35 -3.69 6.27
N LEU A 132 -11.30 -2.86 6.21
CA LEU A 132 -11.39 -1.45 6.56
C LEU A 132 -12.30 -0.67 5.61
N ARG A 133 -12.23 -0.94 4.31
CA ARG A 133 -13.14 -0.33 3.32
C ARG A 133 -14.59 -0.74 3.54
N ALA A 134 -14.84 -2.03 3.82
CA ALA A 134 -16.19 -2.51 4.11
C ALA A 134 -16.78 -1.83 5.36
N ARG A 135 -15.98 -1.70 6.42
CA ARG A 135 -16.40 -1.00 7.64
C ARG A 135 -16.60 0.51 7.43
N ALA A 136 -15.76 1.14 6.61
CA ALA A 136 -15.91 2.54 6.23
C ALA A 136 -17.22 2.78 5.46
N ALA A 137 -17.55 1.89 4.52
CA ALA A 137 -18.79 1.97 3.75
C ALA A 137 -20.03 1.83 4.64
N LEU A 138 -20.02 0.88 5.59
CA LEU A 138 -21.10 0.73 6.57
C LEU A 138 -21.28 1.98 7.43
N TYR A 139 -20.19 2.64 7.84
CA TYR A 139 -20.27 3.89 8.59
C TYR A 139 -20.85 5.02 7.74
N GLN A 140 -20.45 5.14 6.47
CA GLN A 140 -21.02 6.12 5.55
C GLN A 140 -22.51 5.90 5.31
N GLU A 141 -22.96 4.65 5.23
CA GLU A 141 -24.38 4.28 5.08
C GLU A 141 -25.19 4.51 6.38
N MET A 142 -24.56 4.40 7.55
CA MET A 142 -25.17 4.77 8.84
C MET A 142 -25.19 6.28 9.10
N VAL A 143 -24.26 7.02 8.49
CA VAL A 143 -24.14 8.48 8.56
C VAL A 143 -24.85 9.15 7.37
N GLU A 144 -25.39 8.37 6.41
CA GLU A 144 -26.37 8.89 5.47
C GLU A 144 -27.47 9.56 6.28
N PRO A 145 -27.76 10.84 6.02
CA PRO A 145 -28.35 11.64 7.04
C PRO A 145 -29.84 11.30 7.10
N GLU A 146 -30.41 11.47 8.29
CA GLU A 146 -31.79 11.92 8.44
C GLU A 146 -31.99 13.32 7.78
N GLU A 147 -31.54 13.51 6.54
CA GLU A 147 -31.68 14.72 5.73
C GLU A 147 -32.98 14.74 4.93
N GLU A 148 -33.89 13.78 5.19
CA GLU A 148 -35.27 13.82 4.69
C GLU A 148 -36.32 14.22 5.74
N VAL A 149 -35.95 14.58 6.98
CA VAL A 149 -36.94 14.99 8.01
C VAL A 149 -36.79 16.43 8.52
N TYR A 150 -35.78 17.20 8.11
CA TYR A 150 -35.67 18.63 8.43
C TYR A 150 -35.66 19.57 7.21
N ARG A 151 -36.42 19.22 6.16
CA ARG A 151 -36.75 20.19 5.08
C ARG A 151 -38.18 20.73 5.17
N GLU A 152 -38.87 20.53 6.29
CA GLU A 152 -40.10 21.26 6.61
C GLU A 152 -39.86 22.15 7.83
N THR A 153 -40.13 23.45 7.65
CA THR A 153 -40.18 24.52 8.67
C THR A 153 -38.95 25.41 8.87
N TRP A 154 -38.26 25.82 7.80
CA TRP A 154 -37.82 27.22 7.74
C TRP A 154 -38.79 27.98 6.83
N PRO A 155 -39.62 28.90 7.39
CA PRO A 155 -40.46 29.74 6.55
C PRO A 155 -39.53 30.58 5.67
N ALA A 156 -39.91 30.66 4.39
CA ALA A 156 -39.32 31.56 3.43
C ALA A 156 -38.98 32.89 4.10
N SER A 157 -37.74 33.35 3.88
CA SER A 157 -37.27 34.71 4.14
C SER A 157 -38.43 35.69 4.17
N SER A 158 -38.81 36.14 5.36
CA SER A 158 -39.73 37.27 5.46
C SER A 158 -38.95 38.50 5.00
N ASP A 159 -39.13 38.86 3.74
CA ASP A 159 -38.79 40.19 3.17
C ASP A 159 -39.63 41.32 3.82
N ALA A 160 -40.32 41.05 4.93
CA ALA A 160 -41.03 42.02 5.72
C ALA A 160 -40.05 42.74 6.65
N VAL A 161 -39.77 44.01 6.35
CA VAL A 161 -39.05 44.92 7.23
C VAL A 161 -39.75 44.95 8.59
N ARG A 162 -39.01 44.67 9.67
CA ARG A 162 -39.57 44.69 11.03
C ARG A 162 -39.79 46.13 11.45
N ASP A 163 -40.87 46.41 12.19
CA ASP A 163 -41.17 47.76 12.70
C ASP A 163 -39.99 48.38 13.48
N ALA A 164 -39.20 47.55 14.18
CA ALA A 164 -37.98 47.99 14.86
C ALA A 164 -36.93 48.57 13.90
N ASP A 165 -36.78 48.00 12.70
CA ASP A 165 -35.84 48.49 11.69
C ASP A 165 -36.35 49.80 11.07
N VAL A 166 -37.67 49.95 10.93
CA VAL A 166 -38.32 51.20 10.49
C VAL A 166 -38.12 52.33 11.52
N GLU A 167 -38.26 52.04 12.81
CA GLU A 167 -38.04 53.03 13.88
C GLU A 167 -36.59 53.51 13.93
N VAL A 168 -35.63 52.60 13.78
CA VAL A 168 -34.21 52.93 13.73
C VAL A 168 -33.90 53.81 12.51
N ALA A 169 -34.45 53.49 11.33
CA ALA A 169 -34.28 54.31 10.13
C ALA A 169 -34.92 55.70 10.28
N LEU A 170 -36.10 55.80 10.90
CA LEU A 170 -36.80 57.07 11.14
C LEU A 170 -36.01 57.99 12.09
N LEU A 171 -35.42 57.43 13.14
CA LEU A 171 -34.57 58.16 14.08
C LEU A 171 -33.30 58.69 13.41
N GLN A 172 -32.68 57.91 12.53
CA GLN A 172 -31.52 58.34 11.75
C GLN A 172 -31.86 59.47 10.77
N ALA A 173 -32.99 59.39 10.07
CA ALA A 173 -33.45 60.43 9.15
C ALA A 173 -33.77 61.76 9.86
N LYS A 174 -34.37 61.71 11.06
CA LYS A 174 -34.63 62.92 11.87
C LYS A 174 -33.34 63.58 12.36
N ARG A 175 -32.33 62.79 12.75
CA ARG A 175 -31.01 63.32 13.14
C ARG A 175 -30.29 64.02 11.98
N GLN A 176 -30.37 63.46 10.78
CA GLN A 176 -29.77 64.07 9.58
C GLN A 176 -30.46 65.39 9.19
N ARG A 177 -31.78 65.51 9.38
CA ARG A 177 -32.51 66.77 9.19
C ARG A 177 -32.24 67.81 10.28
N GLY A 178 -32.07 67.37 11.54
CA GLY A 178 -31.72 68.25 12.65
C GLY A 178 -30.28 68.76 12.62
N ALA A 179 -29.38 68.10 11.87
CA ALA A 179 -27.99 68.53 11.66
C ALA A 179 -27.81 69.45 10.43
N ALA A 180 -28.87 69.65 9.63
CA ALA A 180 -28.86 70.48 8.43
C ALA A 180 -29.74 71.76 8.56
N SER A 181 -30.06 72.14 9.79
CA SER A 181 -30.71 73.42 10.16
C SER A 181 -29.97 74.05 11.31
#